data_AF-A0A966I3Q9-F1
#
_entry.id   AF-A0A966I3Q9-F1
#
_cell.length_a   1.000
_cell.length_b   1.000
_cell.length_c   1.000
_cell.angle_alpha   90.00
_cell.angle_beta   90.00
_cell.angle_gamma   90.00
#
_symmetry.space_group_name_H-M   'P 1'
#
loop_
_entity.id
_entity.type
_entity.pdbx_description
1 polymer ?
#
loop_
_entity_poly.entity_id
_entity_poly.type
_entity_poly.pdbx_seq_one_letter_code
_entity_poly.pdbx_strand_id
1 'polypeptide(L)'
;MPASDSTPKHRYNAALAAQIEAKWQDRWESAHTFEAPNPAGPLAEPAKIAGRKKLFILDMFPYPSGAGLHVGHPLGYIATDVFGRFKRMTGFNVLHALGYDSFGLPAEQHAITTGIHPRENTESNIANMRRQLRRLGLA
;
A
#
# COMPACT_ATOMS: atom_id res chain seq x y z
N MET A 1 14.69 27.37 28.81
CA MET A 1 15.44 26.22 29.36
C MET A 1 15.23 25.04 28.42
N PRO A 2 16.29 24.34 28.00
CA PRO A 2 16.11 23.15 27.16
C PRO A 2 15.45 22.07 28.02
N ALA A 3 14.35 21.49 27.53
CA ALA A 3 13.72 20.35 28.19
C ALA A 3 14.76 19.23 28.31
N SER A 4 15.02 18.78 29.53
CA SER A 4 15.86 17.62 29.76
C SER A 4 15.24 16.42 29.03
N ASP A 5 16.05 15.75 28.20
CA ASP A 5 15.66 14.54 27.48
C ASP A 5 15.44 13.41 28.50
N SER A 6 14.24 13.38 29.06
CA SER A 6 13.77 12.38 30.04
C SER A 6 13.30 11.08 29.36
N THR A 7 13.54 10.94 28.06
CA THR A 7 13.14 9.76 27.30
C THR A 7 14.02 8.56 27.70
N PRO A 8 13.44 7.43 28.15
CA PRO A 8 14.23 6.25 28.49
C PRO A 8 15.02 5.75 27.28
N LYS A 9 16.32 5.48 27.46
CA LYS A 9 17.27 5.12 26.37
C LYS A 9 16.84 3.94 25.49
N HIS A 10 16.01 3.04 26.01
CA HIS A 10 15.54 1.84 25.30
C HIS A 10 14.02 1.87 25.00
N ARG A 11 13.39 3.05 25.03
CA ARG A 11 11.97 3.18 24.72
C ARG A 11 11.75 3.18 23.21
N TYR A 12 10.91 2.25 22.75
CA TYR A 12 10.27 2.38 21.44
C TYR A 12 9.32 3.60 21.47
N ASN A 13 9.72 4.68 20.81
CA ASN A 13 8.94 5.90 20.68
C ASN A 13 8.49 6.10 19.21
N ALA A 14 7.63 7.07 18.96
CA ALA A 14 7.11 7.31 17.61
C ALA A 14 8.20 7.68 16.59
N ALA A 15 9.28 8.34 17.02
CA ALA A 15 10.39 8.67 16.14
C ALA A 15 11.18 7.41 15.73
N LEU A 16 11.48 6.53 16.67
CA LEU A 16 12.13 5.24 16.42
C LEU A 16 11.23 4.31 15.59
N ALA A 17 9.93 4.30 15.87
CA ALA A 17 8.93 3.60 15.06
C ALA A 17 9.00 4.03 13.59
N ALA A 18 8.94 5.34 13.33
CA ALA A 18 9.00 5.89 11.98
C ALA A 18 10.32 5.55 11.26
N GLN A 19 11.46 5.52 11.97
CA GLN A 19 12.74 5.11 11.41
C GLN A 19 12.76 3.62 11.03
N ILE A 20 12.23 2.76 11.91
CA ILE A 20 12.15 1.31 11.67
C ILE A 20 11.20 1.02 10.49
N GLU A 21 10.01 1.62 10.49
CA GLU A 21 9.01 1.49 9.43
C GLU A 21 9.59 1.91 8.07
N ALA A 22 10.18 3.10 7.98
CA ALA A 22 10.78 3.62 6.74
C ALA A 22 11.90 2.70 6.23
N LYS A 23 12.80 2.27 7.13
CA LYS A 23 13.89 1.34 6.78
C LYS A 23 13.37 0.06 6.13
N TRP A 24 12.30 -0.53 6.66
CA TRP A 24 11.74 -1.77 6.12
C TRP A 24 10.96 -1.52 4.83
N GLN A 25 10.20 -0.43 4.73
CA GLN A 25 9.51 -0.03 3.50
C GLN A 25 10.50 0.15 2.35
N ASP A 26 11.61 0.86 2.58
CA ASP A 26 12.66 1.09 1.57
C ASP A 26 13.37 -0.21 1.17
N ARG A 27 13.61 -1.09 2.15
CA ARG A 27 14.18 -2.42 1.87
C ARG A 27 13.25 -3.27 1.03
N TRP A 28 11.94 -3.27 1.30
CA TRP A 28 10.99 -4.07 0.54
C TRP A 28 10.86 -3.58 -0.90
N GLU A 29 10.83 -2.27 -1.11
CA GLU A 29 10.79 -1.64 -2.42
C GLU A 29 12.06 -1.95 -3.23
N SER A 30 13.24 -1.68 -2.68
CA SER A 30 14.52 -1.96 -3.35
C SER A 30 14.76 -3.45 -3.66
N ALA A 31 14.24 -4.35 -2.82
CA ALA A 31 14.34 -5.79 -3.02
C ALA A 31 13.19 -6.38 -3.85
N HIS A 32 12.24 -5.56 -4.34
CA HIS A 32 11.06 -6.04 -5.07
C HIS A 32 10.28 -7.12 -4.31
N THR A 33 10.20 -7.00 -2.98
CA THR A 33 9.77 -8.08 -2.08
C THR A 33 8.36 -8.61 -2.38
N PHE A 34 7.49 -7.75 -2.89
CA PHE A 34 6.09 -8.09 -3.17
C PHE A 34 5.76 -8.26 -4.65
N GLU A 35 6.77 -8.13 -5.54
CA GLU A 35 6.61 -8.33 -6.98
C GLU A 35 6.08 -9.75 -7.28
N ALA A 36 5.08 -9.82 -8.15
CA ALA A 36 4.42 -11.06 -8.54
C ALA A 36 4.78 -11.40 -10.00
N PRO A 37 5.64 -12.40 -10.25
CA PRO A 37 6.00 -12.80 -11.60
C PRO A 37 4.79 -13.24 -12.44
N ASN A 38 4.82 -12.90 -13.73
CA ASN A 38 3.73 -13.19 -14.64
C ASN A 38 3.56 -14.70 -14.88
N PRO A 39 2.37 -15.26 -14.61
CA PRO A 39 2.20 -16.71 -14.59
C PRO A 39 1.86 -17.37 -15.93
N ALA A 40 1.57 -16.59 -16.96
CA ALA A 40 1.14 -17.05 -18.28
C ALA A 40 1.20 -15.92 -19.32
N GLY A 41 0.99 -16.28 -20.59
CA GLY A 41 0.91 -15.35 -21.71
C GLY A 41 2.27 -14.97 -22.31
N PRO A 42 2.31 -14.05 -23.29
CA PRO A 42 3.54 -13.63 -23.97
C PRO A 42 4.60 -13.03 -23.04
N LEU A 43 4.20 -12.56 -21.86
CA LEU A 43 5.06 -11.94 -20.85
C LEU A 43 5.33 -12.88 -19.65
N ALA A 44 5.12 -14.19 -19.81
CA ALA A 44 5.29 -15.16 -18.72
C ALA A 44 6.75 -15.26 -18.24
N GLU A 45 6.92 -15.43 -16.92
CA GLU A 45 8.23 -15.54 -16.27
C GLU A 45 8.37 -16.88 -15.52
N PRO A 46 8.35 -18.02 -16.24
CA PRO A 46 8.29 -19.35 -15.61
C PRO A 46 9.46 -19.62 -14.66
N ALA A 47 10.65 -19.11 -14.99
CA ALA A 47 11.84 -19.23 -14.15
C ALA A 47 11.65 -18.53 -12.78
N LYS A 48 11.03 -17.35 -12.74
CA LYS A 48 10.77 -16.61 -11.49
C LYS A 48 9.65 -17.26 -10.66
N ILE A 49 8.68 -17.92 -11.29
CA ILE A 49 7.60 -18.61 -10.57
C ILE A 49 8.15 -19.83 -9.83
N ALA A 50 9.08 -20.57 -10.45
CA ALA A 50 9.70 -21.77 -9.89
C ALA A 50 8.67 -22.81 -9.41
N GLY A 51 7.62 -23.05 -10.20
CA GLY A 51 6.57 -24.03 -9.89
C GLY A 51 5.62 -23.65 -8.74
N ARG A 52 5.78 -22.46 -8.14
CA ARG A 52 4.89 -21.97 -7.07
C ARG A 52 3.44 -21.86 -7.53
N LYS A 53 2.52 -22.21 -6.64
CA LYS A 53 1.06 -22.14 -6.89
C LYS A 53 0.60 -20.69 -7.00
N LYS A 54 -0.24 -20.40 -7.98
CA LYS A 54 -0.79 -19.05 -8.22
C LYS A 54 -1.85 -18.72 -7.16
N LEU A 55 -1.85 -17.49 -6.68
CA LEU A 55 -2.91 -16.94 -5.83
C LEU A 55 -3.14 -15.48 -6.21
N PHE A 56 -4.40 -15.11 -6.41
CA PHE A 56 -4.80 -13.72 -6.62
C PHE A 56 -5.61 -13.22 -5.42
N ILE A 57 -5.15 -12.13 -4.83
CA ILE A 57 -5.79 -11.42 -3.72
C ILE A 57 -6.11 -10.01 -4.21
N LEU A 58 -7.35 -9.60 -4.01
CA LEU A 58 -7.84 -8.29 -4.44
C LEU A 58 -8.57 -7.64 -3.29
N ASP A 59 -8.14 -6.44 -2.95
CA ASP A 59 -8.89 -5.53 -2.10
C ASP A 59 -9.89 -4.74 -2.95
N MET A 60 -11.06 -4.44 -2.40
CA MET A 60 -11.90 -3.40 -2.99
C MET A 60 -11.13 -2.08 -2.94
N PHE A 61 -10.66 -1.66 -4.11
CA PHE A 61 -9.76 -0.54 -4.27
C PHE A 61 -10.52 0.78 -4.05
N PRO A 62 -9.90 1.78 -3.45
CA PRO A 62 -10.60 2.94 -2.92
C PRO A 62 -10.90 3.99 -4.00
N TYR A 63 -11.94 4.79 -3.76
CA TYR A 63 -12.20 6.01 -4.52
C TYR A 63 -11.25 7.13 -4.06
N PRO A 64 -10.62 7.91 -4.96
CA PRO A 64 -9.84 9.10 -4.63
C PRO A 64 -10.76 10.33 -4.42
N SER A 65 -11.85 10.14 -3.69
CA SER A 65 -12.96 11.10 -3.49
C SER A 65 -12.89 11.88 -2.17
N GLY A 66 -11.74 11.87 -1.51
CA GLY A 66 -11.48 12.60 -0.27
C GLY A 66 -10.01 12.95 -0.12
N ALA A 67 -9.68 13.76 0.88
CA ALA A 67 -8.30 14.20 1.15
C ALA A 67 -7.32 13.06 1.51
N GLY A 68 -7.79 11.80 1.62
CA GLY A 68 -6.99 10.61 1.87
C GLY A 68 -7.79 9.45 2.45
N LEU A 69 -7.10 8.39 2.84
CA LEU A 69 -7.67 7.23 3.51
C LEU A 69 -8.12 7.58 4.93
N HIS A 70 -9.34 7.18 5.29
CA HIS A 70 -9.77 7.05 6.69
C HIS A 70 -9.35 5.69 7.29
N VAL A 71 -9.34 5.57 8.62
CA VAL A 71 -8.91 4.37 9.38
C VAL A 71 -9.74 3.10 9.14
N GLY A 72 -10.83 3.21 8.40
CA GLY A 72 -11.66 2.08 8.00
C GLY A 72 -11.11 1.33 6.78
N HIS A 73 -10.46 2.02 5.84
CA HIS A 73 -9.88 1.37 4.65
C HIS A 73 -8.85 0.29 5.01
N PRO A 74 -7.89 0.54 5.94
CA PRO A 74 -6.87 -0.44 6.27
C PRO A 74 -7.43 -1.72 6.90
N LEU A 75 -8.65 -1.71 7.46
CA LEU A 75 -9.20 -2.89 8.14
C LEU A 75 -9.25 -4.11 7.21
N GLY A 76 -9.81 -3.94 6.02
CA GLY A 76 -9.84 -5.00 5.00
C GLY A 76 -8.45 -5.29 4.44
N TYR A 77 -7.68 -4.24 4.16
CA TYR A 77 -6.38 -4.36 3.49
C TYR A 77 -5.33 -5.07 4.36
N ILE A 78 -5.37 -4.87 5.68
CA ILE A 78 -4.50 -5.57 6.63
C ILE A 78 -4.84 -7.07 6.66
N ALA A 79 -6.13 -7.43 6.61
CA ALA A 79 -6.53 -8.83 6.62
C ALA A 79 -6.02 -9.58 5.38
N THR A 80 -6.16 -8.97 4.20
CA THR A 80 -5.67 -9.53 2.93
C THR A 80 -4.14 -9.52 2.84
N ASP A 81 -3.47 -8.48 3.36
CA ASP A 81 -1.99 -8.41 3.43
C ASP A 81 -1.41 -9.51 4.33
N VAL A 82 -1.98 -9.73 5.52
CA VAL A 82 -1.58 -10.83 6.43
C VAL A 82 -1.73 -12.18 5.73
N PHE A 83 -2.86 -12.41 5.06
CA PHE A 83 -3.09 -13.63 4.29
C PHE A 83 -2.10 -13.77 3.13
N GLY A 84 -1.84 -12.70 2.38
CA GLY A 84 -0.91 -12.66 1.26
C GLY A 84 0.52 -12.96 1.68
N ARG A 85 1.00 -12.35 2.78
CA ARG A 85 2.31 -12.63 3.38
C ARG A 85 2.42 -14.08 3.81
N PHE A 86 1.42 -14.61 4.52
CA PHE A 86 1.37 -16.01 4.90
C PHE A 86 1.46 -16.94 3.69
N LYS A 87 0.76 -16.63 2.60
CA LYS A 87 0.78 -17.41 1.37
C LYS A 87 2.12 -17.34 0.63
N ARG A 88 2.76 -16.17 0.56
CA ARG A 88 4.13 -16.04 0.04
C ARG A 88 5.12 -16.90 0.85
N MET A 89 5.05 -16.84 2.19
CA MET A 89 5.90 -17.63 3.08
C MET A 89 5.65 -19.15 2.99
N THR A 90 4.46 -19.57 2.53
CA THR A 90 4.09 -20.98 2.32
C THR A 90 4.21 -21.42 0.86
N GLY A 91 4.95 -20.69 0.03
CA GLY A 91 5.35 -21.13 -1.31
C GLY A 91 4.38 -20.78 -2.45
N PHE A 92 3.50 -19.80 -2.26
CA PHE A 92 2.63 -19.30 -3.33
C PHE A 92 3.30 -18.15 -4.12
N ASN A 93 3.00 -18.08 -5.43
CA ASN A 93 3.16 -16.89 -6.24
C ASN A 93 1.90 -16.04 -6.06
N VAL A 94 2.01 -14.97 -5.26
CA VAL A 94 0.88 -14.15 -4.85
C VAL A 94 0.87 -12.85 -5.64
N LEU A 95 -0.17 -12.67 -6.45
CA LEU A 95 -0.57 -11.35 -6.95
C LEU A 95 -1.51 -10.74 -5.90
N HIS A 96 -1.06 -9.69 -5.23
CA HIS A 96 -1.89 -8.87 -4.35
C HIS A 96 -2.03 -7.52 -5.04
N ALA A 97 -3.22 -7.24 -5.58
CA ALA A 97 -3.43 -6.04 -6.38
C ALA A 97 -4.26 -5.00 -5.63
N LEU A 98 -3.87 -3.74 -5.82
CA LEU A 98 -4.61 -2.56 -5.41
C LEU A 98 -4.61 -1.56 -6.58
N GLY A 99 -5.66 -0.74 -6.67
CA GLY A 99 -5.82 0.29 -7.69
C GLY A 99 -6.50 1.54 -7.13
N TYR A 100 -7.10 2.34 -8.02
CA TYR A 100 -7.89 3.51 -7.64
C TYR A 100 -9.14 3.59 -8.52
N ASP A 101 -10.30 3.62 -7.90
CA ASP A 101 -11.58 3.73 -8.60
C ASP A 101 -11.84 5.21 -8.86
N SER A 102 -11.29 5.70 -9.95
CA SER A 102 -10.99 7.13 -10.15
C SER A 102 -11.98 7.85 -11.08
N PHE A 103 -13.01 7.16 -11.55
CA PHE A 103 -14.03 7.72 -12.42
C PHE A 103 -15.40 7.80 -11.73
N GLY A 104 -16.30 8.58 -12.35
CA GLY A 104 -17.68 8.70 -11.92
C GLY A 104 -17.89 9.64 -10.73
N LEU A 105 -19.12 9.62 -10.22
CA LEU A 105 -19.64 10.59 -9.26
C LEU A 105 -18.78 10.76 -8.00
N PRO A 106 -18.19 9.71 -7.39
CA PRO A 106 -17.39 9.89 -6.17
C PRO A 106 -16.22 10.86 -6.38
N ALA A 107 -15.43 10.69 -7.43
CA ALA A 107 -14.29 11.55 -7.73
C ALA A 107 -14.74 12.94 -8.24
N GLU A 108 -15.76 12.95 -9.11
CA GLU A 108 -16.28 14.18 -9.72
C GLU A 108 -16.92 15.12 -8.68
N GLN A 109 -17.69 14.61 -7.73
CA GLN A 109 -18.35 15.42 -6.71
C GLN A 109 -17.35 16.08 -5.74
N HIS A 110 -16.24 15.38 -5.44
CA HIS A 110 -15.16 15.96 -4.65
C HIS A 110 -14.45 17.10 -5.41
N ALA A 111 -14.21 16.91 -6.70
CA ALA A 111 -13.66 17.93 -7.58
C ALA A 111 -14.57 19.18 -7.64
N ILE A 112 -15.89 19.00 -7.81
CA ILE A 112 -16.88 20.09 -7.77
C ILE A 112 -16.81 20.86 -6.45
N THR A 113 -16.80 20.14 -5.32
CA THR A 113 -16.81 20.75 -3.97
C THR A 113 -15.55 21.57 -3.70
N THR A 114 -14.41 21.12 -4.23
CA THR A 114 -13.11 21.79 -4.05
C THR A 114 -12.85 22.88 -5.10
N GLY A 115 -13.65 22.94 -6.17
CA GLY A 115 -13.44 23.87 -7.29
C GLY A 115 -12.20 23.55 -8.13
N ILE A 116 -11.65 22.34 -8.02
CA ILE A 116 -10.44 21.90 -8.74
C ILE A 116 -10.87 20.97 -9.88
N HIS A 117 -10.21 21.05 -11.04
CA HIS A 117 -10.51 20.18 -12.17
C HIS A 117 -10.37 18.69 -11.78
N PRO A 118 -11.29 17.78 -12.17
CA PRO A 118 -11.30 16.39 -11.71
C PRO A 118 -9.98 15.64 -11.91
N ARG A 119 -9.28 15.90 -13.02
CA ARG A 119 -7.95 15.31 -13.28
C ARG A 119 -6.95 15.66 -12.19
N GLU A 120 -6.75 16.95 -11.93
CA GLU A 120 -5.75 17.45 -10.97
C GLU A 120 -6.11 17.01 -9.56
N ASN A 121 -7.40 17.09 -9.22
CA ASN A 121 -7.92 16.66 -7.93
C ASN A 121 -7.65 15.16 -7.70
N THR A 122 -8.04 14.31 -8.66
CA THR A 122 -7.85 12.85 -8.61
C THR A 122 -6.38 12.47 -8.50
N GLU A 123 -5.51 13.06 -9.33
CA GLU A 123 -4.07 12.76 -9.32
C GLU A 123 -3.42 13.12 -7.97
N SER A 124 -3.79 14.28 -7.39
CA SER A 124 -3.28 14.70 -6.09
C SER A 124 -3.74 13.78 -4.94
N ASN A 125 -5.00 13.32 -4.98
CA ASN A 125 -5.55 12.40 -3.99
C ASN A 125 -4.90 11.02 -4.12
N ILE A 126 -4.70 10.51 -5.34
CA ILE A 126 -3.98 9.25 -5.60
C ILE A 126 -2.56 9.31 -5.04
N ALA A 127 -1.81 10.39 -5.29
CA ALA A 127 -0.46 10.55 -4.76
C ALA A 127 -0.44 10.53 -3.22
N ASN A 128 -1.43 11.18 -2.60
CA ASN A 128 -1.60 11.21 -1.16
C ASN A 128 -1.95 9.83 -0.57
N MET A 129 -2.90 9.11 -1.18
CA MET A 129 -3.30 7.77 -0.77
C MET A 129 -2.15 6.77 -0.96
N ARG A 130 -1.40 6.84 -2.06
CA ARG A 130 -0.20 6.02 -2.28
C ARG A 130 0.81 6.21 -1.15
N ARG A 131 1.05 7.46 -0.72
CA ARG A 131 1.92 7.76 0.43
C ARG A 131 1.39 7.13 1.72
N GLN A 132 0.08 7.21 1.98
CA GLN A 132 -0.56 6.62 3.16
C GLN A 132 -0.49 5.08 3.16
N LEU A 133 -0.75 4.43 2.03
CA LEU A 133 -0.64 2.98 1.86
C LEU A 133 0.80 2.51 2.10
N ARG A 134 1.79 3.21 1.53
CA ARG A 134 3.22 2.92 1.80
C ARG A 134 3.54 3.00 3.28
N ARG A 135 3.02 4.01 3.98
CA ARG A 135 3.22 4.18 5.44
C ARG A 135 2.61 3.03 6.26
N LEU A 136 1.58 2.37 5.76
CA LEU A 136 0.99 1.17 6.37
C LEU A 136 1.81 -0.11 6.09
N GLY A 137 2.74 -0.06 5.13
CA GLY A 137 3.59 -1.20 4.78
C GLY A 137 2.86 -2.35 4.09
N LEU A 138 1.76 -2.07 3.41
CA LEU A 138 1.01 -3.07 2.63
C LEU A 138 1.86 -3.58 1.45
N ALA A 139 1.62 -4.84 1.06
CA ALA A 139 2.29 -5.50 -0.06
C ALA A 139 1.92 -4.96 -1.44
#